data_AF-A0A8S0VVQ1-F1
#
_entry.id   AF-A0A8S0VVQ1-F1
#
_cell.length_a   1.000
_cell.length_b   1.000
_cell.length_c   1.000
_cell.angle_alpha   90.00
_cell.angle_beta   90.00
_cell.angle_gamma   90.00
#
_symmetry.space_group_name_H-M   'P 1'
#
loop_
_entity.id
_entity.type
_entity.pdbx_description
1 polymer ?
#
loop_
_entity_poly.entity_id
_entity_poly.type
_entity_poly.pdbx_seq_one_letter_code
_entity_poly.pdbx_strand_id
1 'polypeptide(L)'
;MAIEILSTSLVTFSSATQRTTMSLNATFTNVPFLHDISYGVLNDFNVVKSASTLGLAFLAFYVYRLFFPNAKGSIKQLGGFPVVTAWTFFSKRSDFLWSHFKRSEEPHFRFQVLQHQVVALRGEEGRKAFFDTRSLDFTEGYKILMGAAPRLNDIDVDIKDTGDVSWFNKQILTLLNKKRLTDVLPTLLGDINNRMIGWGKQGRFDPFKNIYDLVFQMTVRMASCSELANNREVLDEMQNLYWQLERSATPTALLLPWFPSPAKRRKEAATKALFEKLHGFVEDRRNAEVPSTDAVDVLIAQGHTNVDIVGFILSVIFAGVINTGVNSCWALVYLASHKDWKAKAKAEVDALIEKHIGTSSAENLSKRLASIPISAWEDEMPVMESVIRETLRMTITGTALRRNLLEELTVSNGTIQKGDFVAYSLVDVHRDSEIYSNPYEFDPRRFDAGREEDKKATFAFMGWGAGRHPCTGMKIAKLEIKIIVAMMLAGFDFDVVDKTGEHMTKIPVPDRNDIHQARPVGEPCFFQFKRIVD
;
A
#
# COMPACT_ATOMS: atom_id res chain seq x y z
N MET A 1 -26.99 -4.10 27.71
CA MET A 1 -28.29 -3.53 28.10
C MET A 1 -28.44 -2.25 27.29
N ALA A 2 -28.88 -2.46 26.05
CA ALA A 2 -29.07 -1.48 25.00
C ALA A 2 -30.56 -1.57 24.64
N ILE A 3 -31.13 -0.46 24.17
CA ILE A 3 -32.56 -0.12 24.07
C ILE A 3 -32.99 0.71 25.29
N GLU A 4 -32.73 2.03 25.25
CA GLU A 4 -33.56 3.09 25.87
C GLU A 4 -32.94 4.51 25.79
N ILE A 5 -32.30 4.92 24.69
CA ILE A 5 -31.95 6.35 24.51
C ILE A 5 -32.05 6.73 23.03
N LEU A 6 -33.26 6.72 22.46
CA LEU A 6 -33.54 7.29 21.13
C LEU A 6 -35.03 7.75 21.03
N SER A 7 -35.56 8.38 22.08
CA SER A 7 -36.95 8.90 22.08
C SER A 7 -37.12 10.29 22.73
N THR A 8 -36.11 11.16 22.66
CA THR A 8 -36.20 12.51 23.26
C THR A 8 -35.38 13.53 22.46
N SER A 9 -35.81 13.84 21.24
CA SER A 9 -35.35 15.05 20.50
C SER A 9 -36.39 15.49 19.45
N LEU A 10 -37.68 15.40 19.77
CA LEU A 10 -38.78 15.78 18.88
C LEU A 10 -39.92 16.48 19.62
N VAL A 11 -39.62 17.36 20.58
CA VAL A 11 -40.60 18.30 21.14
C VAL A 11 -39.87 19.56 21.60
N THR A 12 -39.66 20.52 20.69
CA THR A 12 -39.62 21.97 20.97
C THR A 12 -39.46 22.67 19.63
N PHE A 13 -40.58 23.03 18.99
CA PHE A 13 -40.75 24.22 18.15
C PHE A 13 -42.18 24.15 17.57
N SER A 14 -43.15 24.30 18.47
CA SER A 14 -44.55 24.62 18.13
C SER A 14 -44.87 25.96 18.78
N SER A 15 -44.66 27.04 18.02
CA SER A 15 -45.27 28.35 18.28
C SER A 15 -45.04 29.27 17.09
N ALA A 16 -45.87 29.17 16.05
CA ALA A 16 -46.22 30.28 15.14
C ALA A 16 -47.18 29.79 14.03
N THR A 17 -48.45 29.61 14.38
CA THR A 17 -49.56 29.64 13.42
C THR A 17 -49.92 31.09 13.14
N GLN A 18 -49.85 31.55 11.88
CA GLN A 18 -50.93 32.29 11.20
C GLN A 18 -50.54 32.77 9.78
N ARG A 19 -51.48 32.56 8.83
CA ARG A 19 -51.59 33.13 7.46
C ARG A 19 -50.56 32.55 6.47
N THR A 20 -50.92 31.92 5.35
CA THR A 20 -51.82 32.41 4.30
C THR A 20 -52.22 31.23 3.39
N THR A 21 -53.51 31.03 3.17
CA THR A 21 -54.07 30.12 2.15
C THR A 21 -54.21 30.83 0.81
N MET A 22 -53.69 30.26 -0.28
CA MET A 22 -54.11 30.61 -1.65
C MET A 22 -54.01 29.41 -2.62
N SER A 23 -55.17 28.84 -2.92
CA SER A 23 -55.69 28.45 -4.24
C SER A 23 -54.74 27.87 -5.30
N LEU A 24 -54.97 26.60 -5.67
CA LEU A 24 -54.78 26.09 -7.04
C LEU A 24 -55.84 25.00 -7.31
N ASN A 25 -56.97 25.41 -7.87
CA ASN A 25 -57.98 24.53 -8.47
C ASN A 25 -58.40 25.14 -9.82
N ALA A 26 -57.91 24.54 -10.90
CA ALA A 26 -58.44 24.54 -12.28
C ALA A 26 -57.37 23.79 -13.11
N THR A 27 -57.63 22.70 -13.83
CA THR A 27 -58.62 22.61 -14.91
C THR A 27 -58.82 21.13 -15.29
N PHE A 28 -60.02 20.82 -15.81
CA PHE A 28 -60.47 19.59 -16.47
C PHE A 28 -61.50 18.73 -15.70
N THR A 29 -62.69 19.31 -15.58
CA THR A 29 -63.95 18.58 -15.73
C THR A 29 -64.25 18.38 -17.22
N ASN A 30 -64.70 17.19 -17.61
CA ASN A 30 -65.68 17.04 -18.69
C ASN A 30 -66.55 15.77 -18.53
N VAL A 31 -67.84 16.03 -18.21
CA VAL A 31 -69.10 15.34 -18.56
C VAL A 31 -69.46 13.95 -17.93
N PRO A 32 -70.75 13.56 -17.83
CA PRO A 32 -71.63 13.77 -16.67
C PRO A 32 -72.30 12.45 -16.17
N PHE A 33 -73.27 12.57 -15.26
CA PHE A 33 -74.20 11.54 -14.77
C PHE A 33 -73.69 10.64 -13.64
N LEU A 34 -74.02 11.00 -12.39
CA LEU A 34 -75.09 10.34 -11.63
C LEU A 34 -75.23 11.02 -10.28
N HIS A 35 -76.38 11.68 -10.12
CA HIS A 35 -76.94 12.09 -8.84
C HIS A 35 -77.33 10.83 -8.04
N ASP A 36 -77.06 10.88 -6.73
CA ASP A 36 -77.71 10.10 -5.67
C ASP A 36 -77.69 8.57 -5.76
N ILE A 37 -76.66 7.95 -5.15
CA ILE A 37 -76.89 6.94 -4.09
C ILE A 37 -75.84 7.17 -2.99
N SER A 38 -76.34 7.58 -1.84
CA SER A 38 -75.63 7.86 -0.60
C SER A 38 -75.21 6.59 0.14
N TYR A 39 -73.96 6.61 0.61
CA TYR A 39 -73.44 5.99 1.83
C TYR A 39 -73.80 4.53 2.13
N GLY A 40 -73.01 3.62 1.54
CA GLY A 40 -72.84 2.26 2.05
C GLY A 40 -71.70 1.55 1.33
N VAL A 41 -70.66 1.16 2.08
CA VAL A 41 -69.57 0.25 1.67
C VAL A 41 -68.40 0.86 0.88
N LEU A 42 -67.68 1.80 1.48
CA LEU A 42 -66.25 2.02 1.17
C LEU A 42 -65.56 2.56 2.42
N ASN A 43 -65.29 1.72 3.42
CA ASN A 43 -64.42 2.12 4.52
C ASN A 43 -63.55 1.01 5.12
N ASP A 44 -63.19 0.00 4.31
CA ASP A 44 -62.24 -1.05 4.75
C ASP A 44 -61.27 -1.54 3.66
N PHE A 45 -60.97 -0.71 2.66
CA PHE A 45 -59.82 -0.96 1.77
C PHE A 45 -58.53 -0.38 2.37
N ASN A 46 -58.09 -1.04 3.42
CA ASN A 46 -56.73 -1.14 3.97
C ASN A 46 -55.65 -0.21 3.34
N VAL A 47 -55.56 1.03 3.82
CA VAL A 47 -54.42 1.93 3.59
C VAL A 47 -53.09 1.29 4.03
N VAL A 48 -53.13 0.38 5.01
CA VAL A 48 -51.97 -0.40 5.45
C VAL A 48 -51.51 -1.40 4.38
N LYS A 49 -52.44 -2.04 3.66
CA LYS A 49 -52.08 -2.95 2.56
C LYS A 49 -51.46 -2.18 1.40
N SER A 50 -52.01 -1.03 1.01
CA SER A 50 -51.44 -0.21 -0.07
C SER A 50 -50.06 0.35 0.28
N ALA A 51 -49.85 0.81 1.52
CA ALA A 51 -48.53 1.23 2.01
C ALA A 51 -47.51 0.08 2.04
N SER A 52 -47.92 -1.11 2.48
CA SER A 52 -47.06 -2.31 2.48
C SER A 52 -46.69 -2.77 1.07
N THR A 53 -47.64 -2.71 0.12
CA THR A 53 -47.40 -3.05 -1.29
C THR A 53 -46.49 -2.04 -1.97
N LEU A 54 -46.66 -0.73 -1.68
CA LEU A 54 -45.75 0.32 -2.15
C LEU A 54 -44.34 0.14 -1.57
N GLY A 55 -44.22 -0.19 -0.28
CA GLY A 55 -42.95 -0.50 0.36
C GLY A 55 -42.24 -1.70 -0.26
N LEU A 56 -42.98 -2.80 -0.53
CA LEU A 56 -42.44 -3.98 -1.20
C LEU A 56 -42.05 -3.70 -2.65
N ALA A 57 -42.83 -2.91 -3.38
CA ALA A 57 -42.50 -2.50 -4.74
C ALA A 57 -41.26 -1.60 -4.78
N PHE A 58 -41.13 -0.67 -3.83
CA PHE A 58 -39.94 0.18 -3.69
C PHE A 58 -38.70 -0.64 -3.33
N LEU A 59 -38.83 -1.58 -2.39
CA LEU A 59 -37.76 -2.51 -2.03
C LEU A 59 -37.36 -3.40 -3.21
N ALA A 60 -38.33 -3.96 -3.93
CA ALA A 60 -38.08 -4.79 -5.12
C ALA A 60 -37.42 -3.97 -6.24
N PHE A 61 -37.86 -2.74 -6.47
CA PHE A 61 -37.23 -1.82 -7.42
C PHE A 61 -35.80 -1.46 -6.98
N TYR A 62 -35.57 -1.19 -5.70
CA TYR A 62 -34.24 -0.91 -5.16
C TYR A 62 -33.30 -2.11 -5.29
N VAL A 63 -33.77 -3.31 -4.93
CA VAL A 63 -33.02 -4.56 -5.11
C VAL A 63 -32.73 -4.79 -6.60
N TYR A 64 -33.72 -4.61 -7.48
CA TYR A 64 -33.53 -4.70 -8.93
C TYR A 64 -32.45 -3.71 -9.40
N ARG A 65 -32.46 -2.47 -8.92
CA ARG A 65 -31.43 -1.45 -9.23
C ARG A 65 -30.04 -1.83 -8.75
N LEU A 66 -29.91 -2.55 -7.65
CA LEU A 66 -28.61 -3.04 -7.16
C LEU A 66 -28.04 -4.10 -8.10
N PHE A 67 -28.85 -5.05 -8.58
CA PHE A 67 -28.38 -6.11 -9.47
C PHE A 67 -28.30 -5.68 -10.94
N PHE A 68 -29.15 -4.74 -11.37
CA PHE A 68 -29.24 -4.21 -12.73
C PHE A 68 -29.12 -2.69 -12.72
N PRO A 69 -27.93 -2.16 -12.41
CA PRO A 69 -27.69 -0.72 -12.37
C PRO A 69 -27.90 -0.11 -13.76
N ASN A 70 -28.48 1.09 -13.81
CA ASN A 70 -28.57 1.84 -15.05
C ASN A 70 -27.15 2.16 -15.54
N ALA A 71 -26.76 1.63 -16.70
CA ALA A 71 -25.54 2.04 -17.38
C ALA A 71 -25.75 3.47 -17.95
N LYS A 72 -25.61 4.49 -17.10
CA LYS A 72 -25.38 5.86 -17.59
C LYS A 72 -23.88 5.98 -17.88
N GLY A 73 -23.56 6.00 -19.18
CA GLY A 73 -22.19 5.96 -19.68
C GLY A 73 -21.74 4.57 -20.10
N SER A 74 -20.61 4.51 -20.77
CA SER A 74 -19.99 3.34 -21.40
C SER A 74 -19.21 2.42 -20.45
N ILE A 75 -18.71 2.92 -19.31
CA ILE A 75 -17.99 2.06 -18.37
C ILE A 75 -18.99 1.16 -17.62
N LYS A 76 -18.83 -0.15 -17.80
CA LYS A 76 -19.69 -1.17 -17.21
C LYS A 76 -19.74 -1.06 -15.68
N GLN A 77 -20.94 -0.90 -15.13
CA GLN A 77 -21.17 -0.95 -13.67
C GLN A 77 -21.42 -2.39 -13.22
N LEU A 78 -20.65 -2.86 -12.24
CA LEU A 78 -20.92 -4.11 -11.53
C LEU A 78 -22.16 -3.92 -10.64
N GLY A 79 -23.11 -4.85 -10.77
CA GLY A 79 -24.25 -4.97 -9.88
C GLY A 79 -23.90 -5.67 -8.56
N GLY A 80 -24.92 -5.89 -7.75
CA GLY A 80 -24.84 -6.52 -6.44
C GLY A 80 -24.89 -5.52 -5.28
N PHE A 81 -24.93 -6.05 -4.06
CA PHE A 81 -24.91 -5.22 -2.86
C PHE A 81 -23.51 -4.62 -2.66
N PRO A 82 -23.36 -3.30 -2.45
CA PRO A 82 -22.05 -2.63 -2.40
C PRO A 82 -21.05 -3.28 -1.43
N VAL A 83 -21.52 -3.67 -0.24
CA VAL A 83 -20.68 -4.36 0.75
C VAL A 83 -20.21 -5.72 0.24
N VAL A 84 -21.10 -6.49 -0.39
CA VAL A 84 -20.80 -7.84 -0.90
C VAL A 84 -19.88 -7.75 -2.12
N THR A 85 -20.18 -6.86 -3.06
CA THR A 85 -19.37 -6.63 -4.27
C THR A 85 -17.97 -6.12 -3.91
N ALA A 86 -17.86 -5.21 -2.95
CA ALA A 86 -16.57 -4.68 -2.49
C ALA A 86 -15.80 -5.64 -1.57
N TRP A 87 -16.45 -6.64 -0.95
CA TRP A 87 -15.79 -7.53 0.01
C TRP A 87 -14.54 -8.18 -0.57
N THR A 88 -14.67 -8.74 -1.77
CA THR A 88 -13.57 -9.38 -2.49
C THR A 88 -12.46 -8.41 -2.91
N PHE A 89 -12.78 -7.13 -3.13
CA PHE A 89 -11.77 -6.11 -3.41
C PHE A 89 -10.84 -5.87 -2.21
N PHE A 90 -11.33 -6.04 -0.98
CA PHE A 90 -10.54 -5.88 0.23
C PHE A 90 -9.92 -7.18 0.75
N SER A 91 -10.47 -8.35 0.40
CA SER A 91 -9.91 -9.65 0.81
C SER A 91 -8.97 -10.28 -0.21
N LYS A 92 -9.25 -10.09 -1.51
CA LYS A 92 -8.50 -10.68 -2.64
C LYS A 92 -8.47 -9.70 -3.81
N ARG A 93 -7.83 -8.54 -3.58
CA ARG A 93 -7.86 -7.40 -4.49
C ARG A 93 -7.41 -7.74 -5.91
N SER A 94 -6.31 -8.48 -6.04
CA SER A 94 -5.75 -8.84 -7.34
C SER A 94 -6.73 -9.74 -8.11
N ASP A 95 -7.24 -10.79 -7.46
CA ASP A 95 -8.20 -11.71 -8.06
C ASP A 95 -9.50 -10.98 -8.46
N PHE A 96 -9.98 -10.08 -7.60
CA PHE A 96 -11.16 -9.27 -7.88
C PHE A 96 -10.98 -8.45 -9.15
N LEU A 97 -9.90 -7.67 -9.26
CA LEU A 97 -9.65 -6.83 -10.44
C LEU A 97 -9.49 -7.69 -11.70
N TRP A 98 -8.64 -8.71 -11.65
CA TRP A 98 -8.32 -9.55 -12.81
C TRP A 98 -9.49 -10.41 -13.29
N SER A 99 -10.30 -10.94 -12.37
CA SER A 99 -11.48 -11.73 -12.76
C SER A 99 -12.50 -10.89 -13.52
N HIS A 100 -12.68 -9.61 -13.16
CA HIS A 100 -13.57 -8.71 -13.86
C HIS A 100 -12.99 -8.19 -15.17
N PHE A 101 -11.69 -7.84 -15.21
CA PHE A 101 -11.04 -7.45 -16.46
C PHE A 101 -11.06 -8.57 -17.51
N LYS A 102 -10.95 -9.84 -17.11
CA LYS A 102 -11.00 -10.99 -18.05
C LYS A 102 -12.41 -11.32 -18.56
N ARG A 103 -13.46 -10.95 -17.80
CA ARG A 103 -14.87 -11.22 -18.13
C ARG A 103 -15.55 -10.05 -18.85
N SER A 104 -14.84 -8.94 -19.05
CA SER A 104 -15.36 -7.73 -19.66
C SER A 104 -14.71 -7.55 -21.02
N GLU A 105 -15.52 -7.24 -22.03
CA GLU A 105 -15.03 -6.77 -23.33
C GLU A 105 -14.50 -5.32 -23.23
N GLU A 106 -15.05 -4.55 -22.29
CA GLU A 106 -14.61 -3.18 -22.00
C GLU A 106 -13.35 -3.17 -21.14
N PRO A 107 -12.41 -2.23 -21.37
CA PRO A 107 -11.13 -2.15 -20.64
C PRO A 107 -11.29 -1.69 -19.19
N HIS A 108 -12.42 -1.08 -18.85
CA HIS A 108 -12.67 -0.47 -17.55
C HIS A 108 -14.00 -0.96 -16.98
N PHE A 109 -14.11 -0.99 -15.66
CA PHE A 109 -15.37 -1.27 -14.99
C PHE A 109 -15.52 -0.41 -13.74
N ARG A 110 -16.76 -0.25 -13.27
CA ARG A 110 -17.09 0.49 -12.06
C ARG A 110 -17.75 -0.43 -11.04
N PHE A 111 -17.52 -0.20 -9.77
CA PHE A 111 -18.19 -0.90 -8.67
C PHE A 111 -18.39 0.03 -7.48
N GLN A 112 -19.32 -0.32 -6.61
CA GLN A 112 -19.61 0.48 -5.41
C GLN A 112 -18.88 -0.07 -4.20
N VAL A 113 -18.28 0.83 -3.42
CA VAL A 113 -17.75 0.59 -2.09
C VAL A 113 -18.52 1.50 -1.15
N LEU A 114 -19.49 0.94 -0.42
CA LEU A 114 -20.44 1.71 0.37
C LEU A 114 -21.14 2.78 -0.51
N GLN A 115 -21.07 4.05 -0.11
CA GLN A 115 -21.58 5.19 -0.87
C GLN A 115 -20.63 5.67 -2.00
N HIS A 116 -19.44 5.10 -2.10
CA HIS A 116 -18.41 5.56 -3.02
C HIS A 116 -18.41 4.75 -4.31
N GLN A 117 -18.33 5.45 -5.42
CA GLN A 117 -18.11 4.86 -6.72
C GLN A 117 -16.60 4.66 -6.94
N VAL A 118 -16.19 3.48 -7.37
CA VAL A 118 -14.80 3.17 -7.74
C VAL A 118 -14.75 2.77 -9.21
N VAL A 119 -13.85 3.38 -9.97
CA VAL A 119 -13.56 3.06 -11.38
C VAL A 119 -12.23 2.32 -11.45
N ALA A 120 -12.25 1.06 -11.87
CA ALA A 120 -11.06 0.26 -12.11
C ALA A 120 -10.58 0.46 -13.55
N LEU A 121 -9.39 1.05 -13.70
CA LEU A 121 -8.74 1.32 -14.99
C LEU A 121 -7.72 0.23 -15.33
N ARG A 122 -7.51 0.04 -16.64
CA ARG A 122 -6.60 -0.92 -17.24
C ARG A 122 -6.08 -0.40 -18.58
N GLY A 123 -4.98 -0.95 -19.08
CA GLY A 123 -4.46 -0.63 -20.40
C GLY A 123 -3.76 0.71 -20.44
N GLU A 124 -3.17 1.03 -21.58
CA GLU A 124 -2.30 2.20 -21.71
C GLU A 124 -3.05 3.53 -21.53
N GLU A 125 -4.24 3.69 -22.10
CA GLU A 125 -5.03 4.92 -21.94
C GLU A 125 -5.42 5.15 -20.47
N GLY A 126 -5.94 4.11 -19.81
CA GLY A 126 -6.27 4.16 -18.39
C GLY A 126 -5.06 4.44 -17.52
N ARG A 127 -3.90 3.87 -17.85
CA ARG A 127 -2.62 4.11 -17.17
C ARG A 127 -2.19 5.58 -17.31
N LYS A 128 -2.18 6.13 -18.53
CA LYS A 128 -1.82 7.54 -18.79
C LYS A 128 -2.73 8.49 -18.03
N ALA A 129 -4.05 8.30 -18.14
CA ALA A 129 -5.03 9.10 -17.40
C ALA A 129 -4.79 9.02 -15.88
N PHE A 130 -4.52 7.83 -15.34
CA PHE A 130 -4.30 7.65 -13.91
C PHE A 130 -3.08 8.40 -13.37
N PHE A 131 -1.96 8.40 -14.11
CA PHE A 131 -0.68 8.93 -13.60
C PHE A 131 -0.36 10.37 -14.01
N ASP A 132 -1.01 10.90 -15.06
CA ASP A 132 -0.79 12.27 -15.55
C ASP A 132 -1.87 13.27 -15.13
N THR A 133 -3.09 12.82 -14.85
CA THR A 133 -4.19 13.73 -14.56
C THR A 133 -4.03 14.41 -13.19
N ARG A 134 -4.03 15.75 -13.19
CA ARG A 134 -3.87 16.56 -11.96
C ARG A 134 -5.03 16.43 -10.96
N SER A 135 -6.24 16.13 -11.44
CA SER A 135 -7.43 16.02 -10.58
C SER A 135 -7.47 14.74 -9.75
N LEU A 136 -6.66 13.74 -10.09
CA LEU A 136 -6.57 12.46 -9.40
C LEU A 136 -5.61 12.57 -8.22
N ASP A 137 -6.18 12.76 -7.04
CA ASP A 137 -5.41 12.97 -5.81
C ASP A 137 -4.96 11.65 -5.17
N PHE A 138 -3.68 11.59 -4.81
CA PHE A 138 -3.05 10.44 -4.16
C PHE A 138 -3.56 10.22 -2.74
N THR A 139 -3.49 11.24 -1.90
CA THR A 139 -3.78 11.14 -0.46
C THR A 139 -5.24 10.72 -0.25
N GLU A 140 -6.16 11.39 -0.95
CA GLU A 140 -7.58 11.12 -0.87
C GLU A 140 -7.94 9.72 -1.36
N GLY A 141 -7.25 9.19 -2.37
CA GLY A 141 -7.48 7.83 -2.87
C GLY A 141 -7.26 6.74 -1.83
N TYR A 142 -6.23 6.91 -1.00
CA TYR A 142 -5.88 5.94 0.06
C TYR A 142 -6.71 6.14 1.34
N LYS A 143 -7.37 7.30 1.55
CA LYS A 143 -8.17 7.56 2.76
C LYS A 143 -9.35 6.61 2.97
N ILE A 144 -9.91 6.03 1.91
CA ILE A 144 -11.07 5.12 2.05
C ILE A 144 -10.70 3.71 1.60
N LEU A 145 -9.91 3.60 0.54
CA LEU A 145 -9.65 2.33 -0.10
C LEU A 145 -8.40 1.62 0.45
N MET A 146 -7.69 2.21 1.42
CA MET A 146 -6.58 1.58 2.14
C MET A 146 -6.83 1.57 3.65
N GLY A 147 -6.87 0.38 4.26
CA GLY A 147 -7.22 0.20 5.67
C GLY A 147 -6.05 0.19 6.65
N ALA A 148 -4.83 0.03 6.13
CA ALA A 148 -3.64 -0.27 6.93
C ALA A 148 -2.93 0.98 7.49
N ALA A 149 -3.05 2.13 6.83
CA ALA A 149 -2.31 3.32 7.25
C ALA A 149 -2.78 3.79 8.65
N PRO A 150 -1.87 4.03 9.59
CA PRO A 150 -2.20 4.65 10.87
C PRO A 150 -2.66 6.08 10.62
N ARG A 151 -3.68 6.50 11.35
CA ARG A 151 -4.01 7.93 11.48
C ARG A 151 -3.92 8.26 12.94
N LEU A 152 -3.18 9.29 13.29
CA LEU A 152 -3.13 9.73 14.67
C LEU A 152 -4.49 10.29 15.13
N ASN A 153 -5.30 10.77 14.19
CA ASN A 153 -6.71 11.10 14.46
C ASN A 153 -7.54 9.87 14.89
N ASP A 154 -7.14 8.62 14.56
CA ASP A 154 -7.81 7.41 15.05
C ASP A 154 -7.58 7.19 16.57
N ILE A 155 -6.66 7.93 17.19
CA ILE A 155 -6.33 7.90 18.63
C ILE A 155 -6.48 9.28 19.29
N ASP A 156 -7.33 10.15 18.74
CA ASP A 156 -7.63 11.50 19.24
C ASP A 156 -6.40 12.44 19.36
N VAL A 157 -5.34 12.16 18.59
CA VAL A 157 -4.17 13.04 18.48
C VAL A 157 -4.37 13.93 17.25
N ASP A 158 -4.67 15.20 17.50
CA ASP A 158 -4.86 16.21 16.46
C ASP A 158 -3.51 16.58 15.84
N ILE A 159 -3.24 16.06 14.64
CA ILE A 159 -2.19 16.61 13.79
C ILE A 159 -2.85 17.72 12.99
N LYS A 160 -2.14 18.83 12.74
CA LYS A 160 -2.48 19.67 11.58
C LYS A 160 -2.49 18.73 10.37
N ASP A 161 -3.68 18.36 9.89
CA ASP A 161 -3.84 17.54 8.69
C ASP A 161 -3.26 18.37 7.55
N THR A 162 -1.96 18.22 7.32
CA THR A 162 -1.34 18.89 6.18
C THR A 162 -1.87 18.23 4.91
N GLY A 163 -2.33 16.97 4.96
CA GLY A 163 -2.63 16.17 3.77
C GLY A 163 -1.46 16.14 2.78
N ASP A 164 -0.29 16.65 3.18
CA ASP A 164 0.67 17.21 2.27
C ASP A 164 1.80 16.22 2.12
N VAL A 165 1.62 15.33 1.14
CA VAL A 165 2.69 14.47 0.63
C VAL A 165 3.92 15.31 0.27
N SER A 166 3.77 16.60 -0.07
CA SER A 166 4.91 17.51 -0.27
C SER A 166 5.72 17.75 1.02
N TRP A 167 5.08 17.93 2.18
CA TRP A 167 5.80 18.08 3.45
C TRP A 167 6.59 16.80 3.77
N PHE A 168 5.93 15.64 3.69
CA PHE A 168 6.59 14.34 3.90
C PHE A 168 7.77 14.16 2.95
N ASN A 169 7.56 14.41 1.65
CA ASN A 169 8.59 14.29 0.63
C ASN A 169 9.77 15.25 0.89
N LYS A 170 9.50 16.48 1.35
CA LYS A 170 10.55 17.44 1.71
C LYS A 170 11.42 16.93 2.86
N GLN A 171 10.80 16.33 3.88
CA GLN A 171 11.54 15.74 4.99
C GLN A 171 12.37 14.54 4.54
N ILE A 172 11.80 13.64 3.74
CA ILE A 172 12.53 12.51 3.14
C ILE A 172 13.74 13.02 2.35
N LEU A 173 13.56 13.98 1.43
CA LEU A 173 14.67 14.51 0.62
C LEU A 173 15.77 15.14 1.48
N THR A 174 15.40 15.77 2.60
CA THR A 174 16.37 16.34 3.54
C THR A 174 17.17 15.24 4.23
N LEU A 175 16.52 14.15 4.64
CA LEU A 175 17.15 13.02 5.33
C LEU A 175 17.89 12.04 4.40
N LEU A 176 17.62 12.08 3.09
CA LEU A 176 18.25 11.22 2.08
C LEU A 176 19.37 11.92 1.29
N ASN A 177 19.89 13.04 1.79
CA ASN A 177 21.00 13.71 1.12
C ASN A 177 22.29 12.84 1.15
N LYS A 178 23.13 12.99 0.12
CA LYS A 178 24.33 12.15 -0.08
C LYS A 178 25.26 12.11 1.13
N LYS A 179 25.49 13.24 1.81
CA LYS A 179 26.37 13.32 2.97
C LYS A 179 25.85 12.42 4.10
N ARG A 180 24.57 12.59 4.47
CA ARG A 180 23.95 11.80 5.53
C ARG A 180 23.92 10.31 5.22
N LEU A 181 23.66 9.94 3.96
CA LEU A 181 23.74 8.56 3.54
C LEU A 181 25.16 8.01 3.73
N THR A 182 26.20 8.78 3.36
CA THR A 182 27.60 8.37 3.54
C THR A 182 27.92 8.16 5.02
N ASP A 183 27.46 9.06 5.87
CA ASP A 183 27.71 9.02 7.31
C ASP A 183 27.01 7.82 7.99
N VAL A 184 25.82 7.43 7.52
CA VAL A 184 25.02 6.34 8.12
C VAL A 184 25.33 4.95 7.55
N LEU A 185 25.91 4.87 6.34
CA LEU A 185 26.19 3.60 5.65
C LEU A 185 27.00 2.60 6.51
N PRO A 186 28.08 3.00 7.21
CA PRO A 186 28.81 2.09 8.10
C PRO A 186 27.94 1.49 9.19
N THR A 187 27.02 2.28 9.75
CA THR A 187 26.10 1.82 10.79
C THR A 187 25.05 0.87 10.24
N LEU A 188 24.51 1.13 9.04
CA LEU A 188 23.57 0.21 8.38
C LEU A 188 24.21 -1.16 8.12
N LEU A 189 25.43 -1.19 7.57
CA LEU A 189 26.15 -2.43 7.32
C LEU A 189 26.54 -3.15 8.63
N GLY A 190 26.88 -2.38 9.67
CA GLY A 190 27.12 -2.91 11.01
C GLY A 190 25.89 -3.60 11.60
N ASP A 191 24.71 -3.00 11.49
CA ASP A 191 23.44 -3.59 11.92
C ASP A 191 23.13 -4.89 11.20
N ILE A 192 23.27 -4.88 9.86
CA ILE A 192 23.07 -6.07 9.03
C ILE A 192 24.01 -7.17 9.51
N ASN A 193 25.29 -6.88 9.66
CA ASN A 193 26.28 -7.84 10.11
C ASN A 193 25.95 -8.42 11.49
N ASN A 194 25.59 -7.57 12.46
CA ASN A 194 25.26 -7.98 13.82
C ASN A 194 24.05 -8.92 13.85
N ARG A 195 23.00 -8.64 13.05
CA ARG A 195 21.86 -9.55 12.92
C ARG A 195 22.24 -10.85 12.21
N MET A 196 23.04 -10.77 11.15
CA MET A 196 23.50 -11.93 10.39
C MET A 196 24.42 -12.86 11.20
N ILE A 197 25.23 -12.33 12.12
CA ILE A 197 26.02 -13.15 13.07
C ILE A 197 25.09 -14.02 13.92
N GLY A 198 23.96 -13.45 14.35
CA GLY A 198 22.93 -14.16 15.11
C GLY A 198 22.26 -15.32 14.37
N TRP A 199 22.42 -15.44 13.05
CA TRP A 199 21.94 -16.60 12.30
C TRP A 199 22.84 -17.84 12.47
N GLY A 200 24.09 -17.66 12.91
CA GLY A 200 25.07 -18.73 13.08
C GLY A 200 25.88 -19.02 11.80
N LYS A 201 26.68 -20.11 11.85
CA LYS A 201 27.60 -20.49 10.75
C LYS A 201 26.91 -21.24 9.62
N GLN A 202 25.84 -21.96 9.90
CA GLN A 202 25.03 -22.66 8.93
C GLN A 202 23.65 -22.90 9.53
N GLY A 203 22.63 -23.04 8.69
CA GLY A 203 21.29 -23.33 9.16
C GLY A 203 20.23 -23.04 8.12
N ARG A 204 19.00 -22.87 8.60
CA ARG A 204 17.84 -22.56 7.79
C ARG A 204 17.02 -21.46 8.44
N PHE A 205 16.55 -20.48 7.65
CA PHE A 205 15.67 -19.42 8.14
C PHE A 205 14.58 -19.02 7.14
N ASP A 206 13.51 -18.38 7.63
CA ASP A 206 12.44 -17.79 6.79
C ASP A 206 12.91 -16.42 6.28
N PRO A 207 13.16 -16.24 4.97
CA PRO A 207 13.60 -14.96 4.44
C PRO A 207 12.57 -13.84 4.69
N PHE A 208 11.28 -14.15 4.65
CA PHE A 208 10.18 -13.19 4.90
C PHE A 208 10.02 -12.84 6.39
N LYS A 209 10.88 -13.40 7.25
CA LYS A 209 11.11 -12.92 8.61
C LYS A 209 12.48 -12.26 8.72
N ASN A 210 13.55 -13.02 8.52
CA ASN A 210 14.90 -12.58 8.87
C ASN A 210 15.39 -11.40 8.04
N ILE A 211 15.04 -11.32 6.75
CA ILE A 211 15.40 -10.17 5.91
C ILE A 211 14.52 -8.96 6.25
N TYR A 212 13.25 -9.18 6.57
CA TYR A 212 12.37 -8.12 7.08
C TYR A 212 12.87 -7.53 8.39
N ASP A 213 13.45 -8.34 9.27
CA ASP A 213 14.03 -7.87 10.53
C ASP A 213 15.23 -6.93 10.26
N LEU A 214 16.02 -7.17 9.20
CA LEU A 214 17.08 -6.26 8.75
C LEU A 214 16.49 -4.93 8.25
N VAL A 215 15.54 -5.03 7.31
CA VAL A 215 14.90 -3.85 6.68
C VAL A 215 14.19 -2.99 7.72
N PHE A 216 13.51 -3.61 8.70
CA PHE A 216 12.83 -2.88 9.76
C PHE A 216 13.80 -2.06 10.59
N GLN A 217 14.92 -2.66 11.02
CA GLN A 217 15.96 -1.94 11.77
C GLN A 217 16.58 -0.80 10.95
N MET A 218 16.91 -1.06 9.67
CA MET A 218 17.47 -0.06 8.78
C MET A 218 16.51 1.11 8.57
N THR A 219 15.23 0.83 8.35
CA THR A 219 14.18 1.85 8.21
C THR A 219 14.05 2.69 9.48
N VAL A 220 14.01 2.05 10.66
CA VAL A 220 13.94 2.75 11.94
C VAL A 220 15.18 3.63 12.15
N ARG A 221 16.39 3.14 11.84
CA ARG A 221 17.62 3.95 11.93
C ARG A 221 17.57 5.18 11.03
N MET A 222 17.11 5.00 9.79
CA MET A 222 17.03 6.10 8.83
C MET A 222 15.98 7.14 9.21
N ALA A 223 14.89 6.72 9.85
CA ALA A 223 13.75 7.56 10.18
C ALA A 223 13.83 8.22 11.57
N SER A 224 14.56 7.61 12.52
CA SER A 224 14.47 7.97 13.94
C SER A 224 15.85 8.28 14.57
N CYS A 225 16.22 7.59 15.65
CA CYS A 225 17.43 7.78 16.44
C CYS A 225 18.14 6.45 16.76
N SER A 226 19.41 6.57 17.11
CA SER A 226 20.30 5.44 17.30
C SER A 226 19.96 4.57 18.52
N GLU A 227 19.49 5.14 19.63
CA GLU A 227 19.10 4.39 20.84
C GLU A 227 17.96 3.44 20.53
N LEU A 228 16.97 3.93 19.78
CA LEU A 228 15.85 3.13 19.33
C LEU A 228 16.31 2.03 18.36
N ALA A 229 17.09 2.39 17.34
CA ALA A 229 17.57 1.45 16.33
C ALA A 229 18.59 0.42 16.87
N ASN A 230 19.25 0.69 17.99
CA ASN A 230 20.18 -0.24 18.65
C ASN A 230 19.47 -1.19 19.62
N ASN A 231 18.25 -0.86 20.07
CA ASN A 231 17.53 -1.64 21.06
C ASN A 231 16.71 -2.76 20.38
N ARG A 232 17.26 -3.98 20.40
CA ARG A 232 16.64 -5.14 19.74
C ARG A 232 15.27 -5.51 20.32
N GLU A 233 15.11 -5.45 21.64
CA GLU A 233 13.84 -5.78 22.29
C GLU A 233 12.74 -4.80 21.87
N VAL A 234 13.07 -3.52 21.85
CA VAL A 234 12.14 -2.47 21.41
C VAL A 234 11.80 -2.61 19.92
N LEU A 235 12.78 -2.92 19.07
CA LEU A 235 12.53 -3.16 17.65
C LEU A 235 11.61 -4.36 17.42
N ASP A 236 11.84 -5.48 18.11
CA ASP A 236 11.03 -6.69 17.97
C ASP A 236 9.58 -6.42 18.46
N GLU A 237 9.41 -5.64 19.54
CA GLU A 237 8.09 -5.19 20.00
C GLU A 237 7.41 -4.27 18.97
N MET A 238 8.10 -3.25 18.47
CA MET A 238 7.57 -2.34 17.46
C MET A 238 7.20 -3.06 16.17
N GLN A 239 7.99 -4.03 15.73
CA GLN A 239 7.72 -4.83 14.54
C GLN A 239 6.48 -5.70 14.75
N ASN A 240 6.27 -6.27 15.93
CA ASN A 240 5.04 -6.99 16.28
C ASN A 240 3.81 -6.05 16.23
N LEU A 241 3.90 -4.86 16.83
CA LEU A 241 2.84 -3.86 16.78
C LEU A 241 2.54 -3.42 15.33
N TYR A 242 3.59 -3.20 14.54
CA TYR A 242 3.49 -2.86 13.12
C TYR A 242 2.73 -3.94 12.34
N TRP A 243 3.09 -5.21 12.48
CA TRP A 243 2.38 -6.29 11.78
C TRP A 243 0.96 -6.52 12.30
N GLN A 244 0.67 -6.25 13.57
CA GLN A 244 -0.70 -6.26 14.09
C GLN A 244 -1.55 -5.16 13.45
N LEU A 245 -0.98 -3.97 13.26
CA LEU A 245 -1.62 -2.84 12.61
C LEU A 245 -1.91 -3.15 11.13
N GLU A 246 -0.91 -3.64 10.38
CA GLU A 246 -1.07 -4.06 8.97
C GLU A 246 -2.18 -5.11 8.81
N ARG A 247 -2.17 -6.17 9.63
CA ARG A 247 -3.18 -7.25 9.61
C ARG A 247 -4.58 -6.81 10.05
N SER A 248 -4.72 -5.62 10.64
CA SER A 248 -6.00 -5.08 11.06
C SER A 248 -6.77 -4.41 9.92
N ALA A 249 -6.17 -4.25 8.75
CA ALA A 249 -6.78 -3.77 7.51
C ALA A 249 -7.74 -4.80 6.87
N THR A 250 -8.74 -5.24 7.63
CA THR A 250 -9.71 -6.26 7.21
C THR A 250 -10.89 -5.64 6.42
N PRO A 251 -11.59 -6.41 5.57
CA PRO A 251 -12.82 -5.95 4.93
C PRO A 251 -13.85 -5.43 5.92
N THR A 252 -13.99 -6.07 7.10
CA THR A 252 -14.88 -5.60 8.16
C THR A 252 -14.49 -4.23 8.69
N ALA A 253 -13.20 -4.01 8.99
CA ALA A 253 -12.73 -2.72 9.50
C ALA A 253 -12.88 -1.59 8.47
N LEU A 254 -12.78 -1.93 7.17
CA LEU A 254 -12.88 -0.99 6.06
C LEU A 254 -14.32 -0.66 5.65
N LEU A 255 -15.17 -1.67 5.53
CA LEU A 255 -16.55 -1.53 5.07
C LEU A 255 -17.51 -1.16 6.20
N LEU A 256 -17.17 -1.48 7.45
CA LEU A 256 -18.00 -1.22 8.63
C LEU A 256 -17.19 -0.47 9.70
N PRO A 257 -16.70 0.75 9.43
CA PRO A 257 -15.83 1.49 10.35
C PRO A 257 -16.50 1.83 11.69
N TRP A 258 -17.83 1.89 11.73
CA TRP A 258 -18.62 2.07 12.96
C TRP A 258 -18.69 0.81 13.83
N PHE A 259 -18.40 -0.37 13.28
CA PHE A 259 -18.50 -1.63 14.00
C PHE A 259 -17.24 -1.87 14.84
N PRO A 260 -17.35 -2.10 16.17
CA PRO A 260 -16.20 -2.26 17.07
C PRO A 260 -15.58 -3.66 16.96
N SER A 261 -15.10 -4.01 15.76
CA SER A 261 -14.49 -5.32 15.49
C SER A 261 -13.19 -5.52 16.28
N PRO A 262 -12.80 -6.78 16.56
CA PRO A 262 -11.49 -7.08 17.13
C PRO A 262 -10.32 -6.51 16.31
N ALA A 263 -10.45 -6.44 14.99
CA ALA A 263 -9.46 -5.82 14.12
C ALA A 263 -9.33 -4.31 14.39
N LYS A 264 -10.45 -3.59 14.51
CA LYS A 264 -10.45 -2.16 14.83
C LYS A 264 -9.79 -1.87 16.19
N ARG A 265 -10.17 -2.61 17.23
CA ARG A 265 -9.57 -2.46 18.57
C ARG A 265 -8.07 -2.73 18.58
N ARG A 266 -7.61 -3.77 17.86
CA ARG A 266 -6.18 -4.06 17.70
C ARG A 266 -5.44 -2.95 16.95
N LYS A 267 -6.03 -2.40 15.90
CA LYS A 267 -5.49 -1.24 15.16
C LYS A 267 -5.29 -0.04 16.08
N GLU A 268 -6.30 0.35 16.83
CA GLU A 268 -6.25 1.49 17.77
C GLU A 268 -5.18 1.25 18.85
N ALA A 269 -5.18 0.08 19.49
CA ALA A 269 -4.21 -0.28 20.52
C ALA A 269 -2.77 -0.29 19.99
N ALA A 270 -2.52 -0.89 18.82
CA ALA A 270 -1.20 -0.93 18.22
C ALA A 270 -0.71 0.46 17.79
N THR A 271 -1.60 1.30 17.25
CA THR A 271 -1.30 2.68 16.84
C THR A 271 -0.91 3.52 18.06
N LYS A 272 -1.68 3.41 19.15
CA LYS A 272 -1.39 4.09 20.42
C LYS A 272 -0.05 3.63 21.01
N ALA A 273 0.20 2.34 21.09
CA ALA A 273 1.44 1.81 21.65
C ALA A 273 2.68 2.22 20.83
N LEU A 274 2.59 2.22 19.50
CA LEU A 274 3.66 2.74 18.64
C LEU A 274 3.88 4.23 18.85
N PHE A 275 2.80 5.02 18.92
CA PHE A 275 2.87 6.45 19.14
C PHE A 275 3.54 6.79 20.48
N GLU A 276 3.06 6.22 21.59
CA GLU A 276 3.59 6.48 22.94
C GLU A 276 5.09 6.14 23.02
N LYS A 277 5.48 5.02 22.42
CA LYS A 277 6.87 4.57 22.42
C LYS A 277 7.77 5.53 21.64
N LEU A 278 7.39 5.86 20.41
CA LEU A 278 8.14 6.81 19.58
C LEU A 278 8.19 8.19 20.22
N HIS A 279 7.08 8.63 20.81
CA HIS A 279 7.00 9.91 21.51
C HIS A 279 7.99 9.98 22.66
N GLY A 280 8.14 8.91 23.45
CA GLY A 280 9.16 8.82 24.51
C GLY A 280 10.57 9.09 24.00
N PHE A 281 10.99 8.41 22.92
CA PHE A 281 12.31 8.63 22.32
C PHE A 281 12.49 10.05 21.76
N VAL A 282 11.44 10.65 21.22
CA VAL A 282 11.50 12.03 20.71
C VAL A 282 11.60 13.05 21.86
N GLU A 283 10.88 12.82 22.97
CA GLU A 283 11.00 13.63 24.19
C GLU A 283 12.41 13.54 24.79
N ASP A 284 12.95 12.33 24.93
CA ASP A 284 14.30 12.11 25.44
C ASP A 284 15.33 12.86 24.58
N ARG A 285 15.17 12.81 23.25
CA ARG A 285 16.04 13.54 22.31
C ARG A 285 15.90 15.05 22.42
N ARG A 286 14.68 15.56 22.63
CA ARG A 286 14.46 17.00 22.79
C ARG A 286 15.09 17.55 24.08
N ASN A 287 15.12 16.74 25.13
CA ASN A 287 15.67 17.11 26.43
C ASN A 287 17.17 16.78 26.58
N ALA A 288 17.81 16.20 25.56
CA ALA A 288 19.23 15.87 25.59
C ALA A 288 20.10 17.14 25.57
N GLU A 289 21.16 17.16 26.38
CA GLU A 289 22.09 18.31 26.45
C GLU A 289 22.86 18.53 25.13
N VAL A 290 23.13 17.45 24.39
CA VAL A 290 23.91 17.47 23.15
C VAL A 290 23.08 16.88 22.02
N PRO A 291 22.71 17.68 21.00
CA PRO A 291 22.04 17.17 19.81
C PRO A 291 22.90 16.16 19.05
N SER A 292 22.27 15.11 18.53
CA SER A 292 22.90 14.17 17.59
C SER A 292 22.70 14.64 16.14
N THR A 293 23.19 13.85 15.19
CA THR A 293 22.93 14.00 13.77
C THR A 293 21.85 13.05 13.28
N ASP A 294 21.07 12.42 14.18
CA ASP A 294 20.00 11.49 13.83
C ASP A 294 18.80 12.22 13.20
N ALA A 295 17.84 11.46 12.66
CA ALA A 295 16.73 12.07 11.89
C ALA A 295 15.82 12.90 12.81
N VAL A 296 15.62 12.41 14.03
CA VAL A 296 14.87 13.13 15.08
C VAL A 296 15.51 14.49 15.36
N ASP A 297 16.82 14.56 15.59
CA ASP A 297 17.52 15.83 15.88
C ASP A 297 17.44 16.82 14.71
N VAL A 298 17.54 16.33 13.47
CA VAL A 298 17.35 17.18 12.27
C VAL A 298 15.94 17.78 12.26
N LEU A 299 14.91 17.00 12.57
CA LEU A 299 13.53 17.49 12.58
C LEU A 299 13.25 18.42 13.78
N ILE A 300 13.83 18.15 14.94
CA ILE A 300 13.79 19.06 16.11
C ILE A 300 14.42 20.41 15.75
N ALA A 301 15.60 20.41 15.13
CA ALA A 301 16.30 21.62 14.72
C ALA A 301 15.53 22.46 13.68
N GLN A 302 14.66 21.82 12.89
CA GLN A 302 13.74 22.52 11.97
C GLN A 302 12.50 23.10 12.64
N GLY A 303 12.32 22.90 13.96
CA GLY A 303 11.20 23.42 14.72
C GLY A 303 9.94 22.57 14.65
N HIS A 304 10.02 21.31 14.20
CA HIS A 304 8.86 20.42 14.18
C HIS A 304 8.46 19.98 15.60
N THR A 305 7.16 19.76 15.81
CA THR A 305 6.64 19.29 17.11
C THR A 305 6.91 17.79 17.29
N ASN A 306 6.78 17.28 18.52
CA ASN A 306 6.97 15.85 18.77
C ASN A 306 5.93 14.99 18.05
N VAL A 307 4.69 15.48 17.95
CA VAL A 307 3.62 14.83 17.20
C VAL A 307 3.97 14.74 15.71
N ASP A 308 4.48 15.82 15.11
CA ASP A 308 4.89 15.83 13.70
C ASP A 308 6.03 14.82 13.45
N ILE A 309 7.01 14.77 14.35
CA ILE A 309 8.15 13.86 14.25
C ILE A 309 7.70 12.40 14.37
N VAL A 310 6.85 12.08 15.34
CA VAL A 310 6.30 10.73 15.50
C VAL A 310 5.45 10.32 14.29
N GLY A 311 4.59 11.22 13.80
CA GLY A 311 3.80 11.00 12.59
C GLY A 311 4.66 10.76 11.35
N PHE A 312 5.77 11.51 11.22
CA PHE A 312 6.77 11.28 10.19
C PHE A 312 7.42 9.90 10.31
N ILE A 313 7.94 9.54 11.49
CA ILE A 313 8.60 8.23 11.71
C ILE A 313 7.65 7.07 11.36
N LEU A 314 6.40 7.12 11.83
CA LEU A 314 5.38 6.13 11.48
C LEU A 314 5.17 6.06 9.97
N SER A 315 5.04 7.21 9.30
CA SER A 315 4.86 7.26 7.84
C SER A 315 6.05 6.63 7.10
N VAL A 316 7.29 6.85 7.55
CA VAL A 316 8.48 6.22 6.96
C VAL A 316 8.49 4.71 7.17
N ILE A 317 8.17 4.23 8.38
CA ILE A 317 8.08 2.79 8.67
C ILE A 317 7.05 2.12 7.76
N PHE A 318 5.86 2.72 7.61
CA PHE A 318 4.81 2.20 6.71
C PHE A 318 5.22 2.20 5.23
N ALA A 319 5.92 3.23 4.77
CA ALA A 319 6.32 3.34 3.37
C ALA A 319 7.52 2.44 3.01
N GLY A 320 8.51 2.33 3.91
CA GLY A 320 9.80 1.68 3.67
C GLY A 320 9.79 0.17 3.91
N VAL A 321 9.14 -0.30 4.97
CA VAL A 321 9.30 -1.69 5.44
C VAL A 321 8.73 -2.71 4.46
N ILE A 322 7.48 -2.53 4.01
CA ILE A 322 6.82 -3.49 3.12
C ILE A 322 7.57 -3.63 1.80
N ASN A 323 7.86 -2.50 1.15
CA ASN A 323 8.38 -2.49 -0.21
C ASN A 323 9.84 -2.95 -0.26
N THR A 324 10.72 -2.38 0.59
CA THR A 324 12.12 -2.81 0.64
C THR A 324 12.22 -4.27 1.11
N GLY A 325 11.39 -4.68 2.08
CA GLY A 325 11.35 -6.05 2.60
C GLY A 325 11.00 -7.09 1.54
N VAL A 326 9.87 -6.92 0.84
CA VAL A 326 9.42 -7.80 -0.25
C VAL A 326 10.50 -7.92 -1.31
N ASN A 327 11.06 -6.80 -1.77
CA ASN A 327 12.00 -6.81 -2.88
C ASN A 327 13.36 -7.38 -2.47
N SER A 328 13.81 -7.18 -1.24
CA SER A 328 15.04 -7.82 -0.73
C SER A 328 14.87 -9.34 -0.64
N CYS A 329 13.73 -9.82 -0.11
CA CYS A 329 13.44 -11.25 -0.01
C CYS A 329 13.39 -11.90 -1.39
N TRP A 330 12.58 -11.33 -2.29
CA TRP A 330 12.37 -11.91 -3.61
C TRP A 330 13.58 -11.78 -4.54
N ALA A 331 14.39 -10.71 -4.43
CA ALA A 331 15.65 -10.63 -5.17
C ALA A 331 16.57 -11.80 -4.81
N LEU A 332 16.69 -12.12 -3.52
CA LEU A 332 17.47 -13.26 -3.06
C LEU A 332 16.87 -14.60 -3.50
N VAL A 333 15.53 -14.77 -3.44
CA VAL A 333 14.85 -15.97 -3.95
C VAL A 333 15.10 -16.16 -5.45
N TYR A 334 14.97 -15.10 -6.25
CA TYR A 334 15.20 -15.16 -7.69
C TYR A 334 16.67 -15.44 -8.03
N LEU A 335 17.62 -14.81 -7.34
CA LEU A 335 19.04 -15.10 -7.52
C LEU A 335 19.34 -16.56 -7.15
N ALA A 336 18.90 -17.05 -6.00
CA ALA A 336 19.10 -18.44 -5.61
C ALA A 336 18.47 -19.44 -6.61
N SER A 337 17.39 -19.05 -7.28
CA SER A 337 16.71 -19.87 -8.28
C SER A 337 17.29 -19.75 -9.70
N HIS A 338 18.12 -18.73 -9.98
CA HIS A 338 18.74 -18.47 -11.28
C HIS A 338 20.27 -18.36 -11.14
N LYS A 339 20.95 -19.51 -11.23
CA LYS A 339 22.39 -19.63 -10.95
C LYS A 339 23.26 -18.70 -11.80
N ASP A 340 22.87 -18.44 -13.04
CA ASP A 340 23.56 -17.52 -13.94
C ASP A 340 23.51 -16.07 -13.43
N TRP A 341 22.34 -15.61 -12.99
CA TRP A 341 22.18 -14.28 -12.40
C TRP A 341 22.81 -14.17 -11.01
N LYS A 342 22.74 -15.22 -10.19
CA LYS A 342 23.48 -15.29 -8.91
C LYS A 342 24.98 -15.10 -9.14
N ALA A 343 25.55 -15.80 -10.12
CA ALA A 343 26.96 -15.70 -10.47
C ALA A 343 27.34 -14.30 -10.98
N LYS A 344 26.53 -13.71 -11.86
CA LYS A 344 26.77 -12.34 -12.37
C LYS A 344 26.69 -11.29 -11.25
N ALA A 345 25.65 -11.36 -10.41
CA ALA A 345 25.49 -10.43 -9.30
C ALA A 345 26.61 -10.58 -8.26
N LYS A 346 27.05 -11.82 -7.99
CA LYS A 346 28.20 -12.07 -7.13
C LYS A 346 29.50 -11.51 -7.72
N ALA A 347 29.76 -11.75 -9.00
CA ALA A 347 30.94 -11.22 -9.68
C ALA A 347 30.97 -9.68 -9.68
N GLU A 348 29.81 -9.03 -9.84
CA GLU A 348 29.69 -7.58 -9.72
C GLU A 348 30.03 -7.07 -8.30
N VAL A 349 29.54 -7.75 -7.25
CA VAL A 349 29.88 -7.41 -5.86
C VAL A 349 31.37 -7.62 -5.59
N ASP A 350 31.95 -8.73 -6.05
CA ASP A 350 33.37 -9.04 -5.88
C ASP A 350 34.25 -7.99 -6.59
N ALA A 351 33.88 -7.57 -7.81
CA ALA A 351 34.58 -6.53 -8.57
C ALA A 351 34.44 -5.14 -7.91
N LEU A 352 33.26 -4.80 -7.38
CA LEU A 352 33.05 -3.56 -6.63
C LEU A 352 33.97 -3.52 -5.39
N ILE A 353 34.10 -4.66 -4.71
CA ILE A 353 34.99 -4.81 -3.56
C ILE A 353 36.45 -4.62 -3.97
N GLU A 354 36.92 -5.33 -5.00
CA GLU A 354 38.31 -5.26 -5.48
C GLU A 354 38.69 -3.84 -5.93
N LYS A 355 37.78 -3.13 -6.57
CA LYS A 355 38.04 -1.78 -7.10
C LYS A 355 38.19 -0.74 -5.99
N HIS A 356 37.37 -0.80 -4.94
CA HIS A 356 37.28 0.24 -3.92
C HIS A 356 37.95 -0.12 -2.59
N ILE A 357 38.31 -1.39 -2.39
CA ILE A 357 38.96 -1.88 -1.18
C ILE A 357 40.28 -2.56 -1.56
N GLY A 358 41.38 -2.06 -1.01
CA GLY A 358 42.69 -2.68 -1.23
C GLY A 358 42.71 -4.16 -0.81
N THR A 359 43.41 -5.00 -1.56
CA THR A 359 43.53 -6.46 -1.41
C THR A 359 44.03 -6.97 -0.05
N SER A 360 44.44 -6.07 0.86
CA SER A 360 45.05 -6.38 2.15
C SER A 360 44.23 -5.97 3.38
N SER A 361 42.96 -5.58 3.24
CA SER A 361 42.14 -5.23 4.41
C SER A 361 41.77 -6.48 5.22
N ALA A 362 42.33 -6.61 6.42
CA ALA A 362 41.97 -7.64 7.41
C ALA A 362 40.62 -7.36 8.11
N GLU A 363 39.89 -6.34 7.67
CA GLU A 363 38.60 -5.99 8.24
C GLU A 363 37.48 -6.96 7.82
N ASN A 364 36.47 -7.08 8.67
CA ASN A 364 35.28 -7.89 8.35
C ASN A 364 34.52 -7.33 7.13
N LEU A 365 33.68 -8.17 6.53
CA LEU A 365 32.96 -7.85 5.29
C LEU A 365 32.15 -6.55 5.39
N SER A 366 31.48 -6.29 6.52
CA SER A 366 30.65 -5.09 6.66
C SER A 366 31.45 -3.79 6.65
N LYS A 367 32.63 -3.75 7.30
CA LYS A 367 33.51 -2.58 7.30
C LYS A 367 34.08 -2.32 5.92
N ARG A 368 34.48 -3.39 5.23
CA ARG A 368 34.93 -3.35 3.84
C ARG A 368 33.86 -2.74 2.94
N LEU A 369 32.63 -3.27 2.96
CA LEU A 369 31.52 -2.73 2.18
C LEU A 369 31.18 -1.27 2.56
N ALA A 370 31.39 -0.88 3.81
CA ALA A 370 31.12 0.47 4.29
C ALA A 370 32.13 1.50 3.79
N SER A 371 33.34 1.09 3.40
CA SER A 371 34.33 2.00 2.81
C SER A 371 34.06 2.29 1.33
N ILE A 372 33.14 1.57 0.69
CA ILE A 372 32.76 1.80 -0.70
C ILE A 372 31.93 3.10 -0.78
N PRO A 373 32.33 4.08 -1.61
CA PRO A 373 31.58 5.33 -1.76
C PRO A 373 30.14 5.09 -2.23
N ILE A 374 29.19 5.89 -1.74
CA ILE A 374 27.77 5.76 -2.15
C ILE A 374 27.55 5.88 -3.64
N SER A 375 28.29 6.76 -4.33
CA SER A 375 28.18 6.86 -5.78
C SER A 375 28.57 5.56 -6.49
N ALA A 376 29.47 4.75 -5.93
CA ALA A 376 29.78 3.45 -6.51
C ALA A 376 28.62 2.46 -6.35
N TRP A 377 27.94 2.46 -5.19
CA TRP A 377 26.70 1.70 -5.00
C TRP A 377 25.59 2.14 -5.96
N GLU A 378 25.53 3.44 -6.29
CA GLU A 378 24.54 3.99 -7.24
C GLU A 378 24.88 3.63 -8.69
N ASP A 379 26.10 3.90 -9.13
CA ASP A 379 26.48 3.99 -10.55
C ASP A 379 27.24 2.76 -11.07
N GLU A 380 27.80 1.92 -10.20
CA GLU A 380 28.70 0.81 -10.58
C GLU A 380 28.10 -0.58 -10.33
N MET A 381 26.77 -0.67 -10.21
CA MET A 381 26.06 -1.96 -10.01
C MET A 381 24.93 -2.20 -11.03
N PRO A 382 25.20 -2.23 -12.34
CA PRO A 382 24.20 -2.42 -13.39
C PRO A 382 23.47 -3.78 -13.34
N VAL A 383 24.16 -4.88 -12.99
CA VAL A 383 23.54 -6.21 -12.86
C VAL A 383 22.53 -6.20 -11.73
N MET A 384 22.92 -5.69 -10.56
CA MET A 384 22.04 -5.56 -9.41
C MET A 384 20.85 -4.65 -9.71
N GLU A 385 21.06 -3.56 -10.46
CA GLU A 385 19.97 -2.70 -10.92
C GLU A 385 18.96 -3.47 -11.78
N SER A 386 19.41 -4.22 -12.78
CA SER A 386 18.51 -5.05 -13.60
C SER A 386 17.77 -6.11 -12.79
N VAL A 387 18.45 -6.77 -11.84
CA VAL A 387 17.85 -7.75 -10.92
C VAL A 387 16.77 -7.12 -10.05
N ILE A 388 17.03 -5.95 -9.47
CA ILE A 388 16.07 -5.22 -8.63
C ILE A 388 14.86 -4.82 -9.46
N ARG A 389 15.07 -4.28 -10.66
CA ARG A 389 13.99 -3.87 -11.56
C ARG A 389 13.11 -5.04 -11.96
N GLU A 390 13.70 -6.20 -12.29
CA GLU A 390 12.91 -7.38 -12.66
C GLU A 390 12.20 -7.97 -11.45
N THR A 391 12.83 -7.94 -10.27
CA THR A 391 12.20 -8.34 -9.02
C THR A 391 10.95 -7.51 -8.76
N LEU A 392 11.05 -6.17 -8.85
CA LEU A 392 9.91 -5.25 -8.70
C LEU A 392 8.80 -5.59 -9.68
N ARG A 393 9.11 -5.79 -10.97
CA ARG A 393 8.13 -6.17 -12.00
C ARG A 393 7.36 -7.44 -11.61
N MET A 394 8.06 -8.42 -11.06
CA MET A 394 7.51 -9.73 -10.73
C MET A 394 6.70 -9.75 -9.41
N THR A 395 7.12 -8.95 -8.44
CA THR A 395 6.59 -8.95 -7.07
C THR A 395 5.53 -7.89 -6.83
N ILE A 396 5.39 -6.89 -7.70
CA ILE A 396 4.42 -5.81 -7.49
C ILE A 396 3.00 -6.38 -7.37
N THR A 397 2.44 -6.29 -6.16
CA THR A 397 1.07 -6.76 -5.84
C THR A 397 0.09 -5.59 -5.71
N GLY A 398 0.61 -4.36 -5.65
CA GLY A 398 -0.13 -3.15 -5.34
C GLY A 398 -1.16 -2.75 -6.39
N THR A 399 -2.27 -2.20 -5.90
CA THR A 399 -3.22 -1.40 -6.69
C THR A 399 -3.05 0.04 -6.27
N ALA A 400 -2.74 0.92 -7.22
CA ALA A 400 -2.69 2.34 -6.96
C ALA A 400 -4.11 2.89 -6.83
N LEU A 401 -4.32 3.79 -5.87
CA LEU A 401 -5.63 4.36 -5.54
C LEU A 401 -5.58 5.89 -5.66
N ARG A 402 -6.61 6.48 -6.27
CA ARG A 402 -6.80 7.93 -6.43
C ARG A 402 -8.23 8.32 -6.15
N ARG A 403 -8.47 9.61 -5.92
CA ARG A 403 -9.80 10.21 -5.91
C ARG A 403 -9.84 11.40 -6.83
N ASN A 404 -10.84 11.49 -7.70
CA ASN A 404 -11.02 12.65 -8.56
C ASN A 404 -11.62 13.82 -7.76
N LEU A 405 -10.88 14.92 -7.60
CA LEU A 405 -11.33 16.07 -6.79
C LEU A 405 -11.86 17.24 -7.61
N LEU A 406 -11.59 17.26 -8.91
CA LEU A 406 -11.94 18.37 -9.80
C LEU A 406 -13.11 17.97 -10.70
N GLU A 407 -13.06 18.34 -11.98
CA GLU A 407 -14.11 18.10 -12.96
C GLU A 407 -14.12 16.67 -13.51
N GLU A 408 -15.12 16.38 -14.34
CA GLU A 408 -15.26 15.10 -15.03
C GLU A 408 -14.02 14.81 -15.90
N LEU A 409 -13.51 13.58 -15.82
CA LEU A 409 -12.38 13.12 -16.62
C LEU A 409 -12.85 12.06 -17.63
N THR A 410 -12.63 12.30 -18.92
CA THR A 410 -12.86 11.29 -19.95
C THR A 410 -11.68 10.32 -20.03
N VAL A 411 -11.96 9.01 -19.97
CA VAL A 411 -10.99 7.93 -20.16
C VAL A 411 -11.56 6.92 -21.15
N SER A 412 -10.88 6.79 -22.29
CA SER A 412 -11.24 5.88 -23.38
C SER A 412 -12.71 6.00 -23.78
N ASN A 413 -13.51 4.98 -23.49
CA ASN A 413 -14.91 4.92 -23.82
C ASN A 413 -15.79 5.75 -22.89
N GLY A 414 -15.38 6.17 -21.68
CA GLY A 414 -16.30 6.76 -20.68
C GLY A 414 -15.74 7.83 -19.75
N THR A 415 -16.51 8.20 -18.72
CA THR A 415 -16.19 9.34 -17.85
C THR A 415 -15.99 8.96 -16.38
N ILE A 416 -15.14 9.69 -15.67
CA ILE A 416 -14.92 9.55 -14.22
C ILE A 416 -15.42 10.84 -13.59
N GLN A 417 -16.42 10.72 -12.71
CA GLN A 417 -17.08 11.89 -12.14
C GLN A 417 -16.24 12.52 -11.02
N LYS A 418 -16.55 13.76 -10.69
CA LYS A 418 -16.03 14.38 -9.46
C LYS A 418 -16.43 13.53 -8.25
N GLY A 419 -15.47 13.24 -7.39
CA GLY A 419 -15.67 12.47 -6.16
C GLY A 419 -15.50 10.96 -6.32
N ASP A 420 -15.46 10.44 -7.56
CA ASP A 420 -15.20 9.04 -7.84
C ASP A 420 -13.78 8.66 -7.39
N PHE A 421 -13.65 7.44 -6.89
CA PHE A 421 -12.36 6.82 -6.68
C PHE A 421 -11.92 6.11 -7.96
N VAL A 422 -10.60 6.03 -8.14
CA VAL A 422 -9.99 5.36 -9.28
C VAL A 422 -8.96 4.36 -8.75
N ALA A 423 -8.98 3.15 -9.30
CA ALA A 423 -8.06 2.08 -8.98
C ALA A 423 -7.31 1.62 -10.24
N TYR A 424 -5.99 1.49 -10.17
CA TYR A 424 -5.17 0.94 -11.25
C TYR A 424 -4.27 -0.18 -10.72
N SER A 425 -4.40 -1.38 -11.29
CA SER A 425 -3.54 -2.51 -10.94
C SER A 425 -2.18 -2.36 -11.58
N LEU A 426 -1.11 -2.22 -10.79
CA LEU A 426 0.24 -2.06 -11.34
C LEU A 426 0.74 -3.33 -12.07
N VAL A 427 0.15 -4.49 -11.75
CA VAL A 427 0.38 -5.76 -12.44
C VAL A 427 0.01 -5.69 -13.92
N ASP A 428 -0.96 -4.85 -14.28
CA ASP A 428 -1.50 -4.74 -15.63
C ASP A 428 -0.40 -4.50 -16.67
N VAL A 429 0.34 -3.40 -16.50
CA VAL A 429 1.43 -3.04 -17.42
C VAL A 429 2.61 -4.00 -17.32
N HIS A 430 2.94 -4.44 -16.11
CA HIS A 430 4.10 -5.29 -15.87
C HIS A 430 3.93 -6.71 -16.41
N ARG A 431 2.71 -7.10 -16.78
CA ARG A 431 2.39 -8.39 -17.40
C ARG A 431 1.86 -8.31 -18.82
N ASP A 432 1.90 -7.12 -19.40
CA ASP A 432 1.50 -6.92 -20.78
C ASP A 432 2.51 -7.61 -21.70
N SER A 433 2.05 -8.61 -22.48
CA SER A 433 2.90 -9.35 -23.41
C SER A 433 3.30 -8.54 -24.64
N GLU A 434 2.62 -7.42 -24.92
CA GLU A 434 3.01 -6.49 -25.99
C GLU A 434 4.22 -5.64 -25.58
N ILE A 435 4.38 -5.42 -24.27
CA ILE A 435 5.50 -4.68 -23.68
C ILE A 435 6.63 -5.66 -23.31
N TYR A 436 6.32 -6.64 -22.46
CA TYR A 436 7.29 -7.57 -21.87
C TYR A 436 7.19 -8.96 -22.49
N SER A 437 8.26 -9.44 -23.12
CA SER A 437 8.29 -10.76 -23.77
C SER A 437 8.27 -11.89 -22.73
N ASN A 438 7.44 -12.94 -22.84
CA ASN A 438 7.28 -13.94 -21.75
C ASN A 438 7.11 -13.27 -20.37
N PRO A 439 6.04 -12.47 -20.15
CA PRO A 439 5.94 -11.56 -19.00
C PRO A 439 5.85 -12.25 -17.62
N TYR A 440 5.80 -13.58 -17.59
CA TYR A 440 5.76 -14.36 -16.36
C TYR A 440 7.14 -14.95 -15.98
N GLU A 441 8.15 -14.78 -16.84
CA GLU A 441 9.52 -15.25 -16.59
C GLU A 441 10.37 -14.12 -16.01
N PHE A 442 11.20 -14.46 -15.02
CA PHE A 442 12.19 -13.56 -14.44
C PHE A 442 13.38 -13.44 -15.42
N ASP A 443 13.50 -12.29 -16.08
CA ASP A 443 14.56 -12.02 -17.05
C ASP A 443 15.10 -10.59 -16.91
N PRO A 444 16.15 -10.38 -16.10
CA PRO A 444 16.76 -9.06 -15.94
C PRO A 444 17.34 -8.44 -17.23
N ARG A 445 17.58 -9.22 -18.30
CA ARG A 445 18.05 -8.68 -19.61
C ARG A 445 17.04 -7.78 -20.30
N ARG A 446 15.79 -7.72 -19.82
CA ARG A 446 14.73 -6.85 -20.39
C ARG A 446 15.12 -5.38 -20.46
N PHE A 447 15.98 -4.96 -19.54
CA PHE A 447 16.40 -3.57 -19.38
C PHE A 447 17.72 -3.26 -20.09
N ASP A 448 18.34 -4.25 -20.72
CA ASP A 448 19.60 -4.09 -21.42
C ASP A 448 19.41 -3.24 -22.69
N ALA A 449 20.49 -2.58 -23.11
CA ALA A 449 20.53 -1.86 -24.37
C ALA A 449 20.15 -2.79 -25.54
N GLY A 450 19.22 -2.34 -26.39
CA GLY A 450 18.66 -3.11 -27.50
C GLY A 450 17.38 -3.88 -27.18
N ARG A 451 17.03 -4.10 -25.90
CA ARG A 451 15.71 -4.62 -25.51
C ARG A 451 14.82 -3.55 -24.92
N GLU A 452 15.31 -2.86 -23.89
CA GLU A 452 14.68 -1.69 -23.25
C GLU A 452 13.14 -1.80 -23.16
N GLU A 453 12.65 -2.96 -22.73
CA GLU A 453 11.22 -3.31 -22.80
C GLU A 453 10.37 -2.34 -21.95
N ASP A 454 10.97 -1.80 -20.90
CA ASP A 454 10.44 -0.75 -20.03
C ASP A 454 10.25 0.61 -20.71
N LYS A 455 10.74 0.80 -21.94
CA LYS A 455 10.62 2.04 -22.71
C LYS A 455 9.62 1.94 -23.87
N LYS A 456 9.04 0.75 -24.12
CA LYS A 456 8.14 0.52 -25.26
C LYS A 456 6.81 1.25 -25.17
N ALA A 457 6.38 1.64 -23.98
CA ALA A 457 5.14 2.40 -23.77
C ALA A 457 5.31 3.43 -22.65
N THR A 458 4.47 4.46 -22.65
CA THR A 458 4.46 5.43 -21.55
C THR A 458 4.09 4.73 -20.25
N PHE A 459 4.88 4.95 -19.20
CA PHE A 459 4.72 4.30 -17.90
C PHE A 459 4.77 2.76 -17.99
N ALA A 460 5.56 2.21 -18.91
CA ALA A 460 5.76 0.77 -19.03
C ALA A 460 6.40 0.13 -17.78
N PHE A 461 7.17 0.89 -17.01
CA PHE A 461 7.74 0.45 -15.74
C PHE A 461 7.24 1.29 -14.55
N MET A 462 6.58 0.63 -13.60
CA MET A 462 5.90 1.24 -12.46
C MET A 462 6.50 0.86 -11.09
N GLY A 463 7.67 0.22 -11.07
CA GLY A 463 8.32 -0.26 -9.83
C GLY A 463 8.73 0.86 -8.86
N TRP A 464 8.91 2.08 -9.36
CA TRP A 464 9.30 3.25 -8.56
C TRP A 464 8.28 4.39 -8.62
N GLY A 465 7.01 4.07 -8.89
CA GLY A 465 6.00 5.07 -9.22
C GLY A 465 6.26 5.71 -10.59
N ALA A 466 5.35 6.60 -11.01
CA ALA A 466 5.46 7.31 -12.29
C ALA A 466 4.64 8.60 -12.29
N GLY A 467 4.83 9.41 -13.35
CA GLY A 467 4.09 10.64 -13.58
C GLY A 467 4.23 11.61 -12.40
N ARG A 468 3.09 12.02 -11.85
CA ARG A 468 3.02 13.01 -10.76
C ARG A 468 3.47 12.50 -9.39
N HIS A 469 3.64 11.19 -9.22
CA HIS A 469 3.93 10.57 -7.92
C HIS A 469 5.09 9.56 -8.02
N PRO A 470 6.30 10.00 -8.39
CA PRO A 470 7.48 9.14 -8.33
C PRO A 470 7.85 8.82 -6.88
N CYS A 471 8.48 7.67 -6.65
CA CYS A 471 8.92 7.22 -5.34
C CYS A 471 10.08 8.10 -4.83
N THR A 472 9.80 8.93 -3.82
CA THR A 472 10.81 9.80 -3.19
C THR A 472 11.89 8.99 -2.45
N GLY A 473 11.57 7.77 -2.00
CA GLY A 473 12.49 6.85 -1.34
C GLY A 473 13.29 5.94 -2.28
N MET A 474 13.22 6.12 -3.61
CA MET A 474 13.83 5.17 -4.57
C MET A 474 15.32 4.93 -4.30
N LYS A 475 16.10 6.00 -4.07
CA LYS A 475 17.55 5.89 -3.88
C LYS A 475 17.91 5.07 -2.64
N ILE A 476 17.23 5.33 -1.52
CA ILE A 476 17.48 4.59 -0.28
C ILE A 476 17.03 3.14 -0.42
N ALA A 477 15.83 2.88 -0.96
CA ALA A 477 15.35 1.51 -1.17
C ALA A 477 16.32 0.68 -2.03
N LYS A 478 16.85 1.27 -3.11
CA LYS A 478 17.90 0.63 -3.93
C LYS A 478 19.15 0.34 -3.12
N LEU A 479 19.65 1.31 -2.36
CA LEU A 479 20.83 1.13 -1.52
C LEU A 479 20.61 -0.01 -0.50
N GLU A 480 19.49 0.02 0.23
CA GLU A 480 19.15 -1.00 1.23
C GLU A 480 19.10 -2.41 0.62
N ILE A 481 18.40 -2.57 -0.52
CA ILE A 481 18.35 -3.86 -1.23
C ILE A 481 19.76 -4.28 -1.68
N LYS A 482 20.54 -3.36 -2.29
CA LYS A 482 21.90 -3.64 -2.78
C LYS A 482 22.82 -4.11 -1.66
N ILE A 483 22.84 -3.43 -0.51
CA ILE A 483 23.74 -3.81 0.60
C ILE A 483 23.31 -5.11 1.28
N ILE A 484 22.01 -5.38 1.41
CA ILE A 484 21.50 -6.66 1.94
C ILE A 484 21.90 -7.80 0.99
N VAL A 485 21.67 -7.63 -0.31
CA VAL A 485 21.99 -8.66 -1.30
C VAL A 485 23.50 -8.86 -1.41
N ALA A 486 24.30 -7.80 -1.39
CA ALA A 486 25.76 -7.88 -1.40
C ALA A 486 26.29 -8.63 -0.16
N MET A 487 25.79 -8.32 1.03
CA MET A 487 26.13 -9.04 2.27
C MET A 487 25.77 -10.53 2.17
N MET A 488 24.64 -10.89 1.56
CA MET A 488 24.27 -12.29 1.33
C MET A 488 25.19 -12.98 0.32
N LEU A 489 25.45 -12.37 -0.83
CA LEU A 489 26.25 -12.96 -1.92
C LEU A 489 27.75 -13.10 -1.59
N ALA A 490 28.30 -12.15 -0.82
CA ALA A 490 29.69 -12.20 -0.37
C ALA A 490 29.85 -12.97 0.95
N GLY A 491 28.81 -12.97 1.80
CA GLY A 491 28.82 -13.54 3.14
C GLY A 491 28.49 -15.04 3.22
N PHE A 492 27.66 -15.52 2.29
CA PHE A 492 26.99 -16.81 2.42
C PHE A 492 26.93 -17.59 1.11
N ASP A 493 27.05 -18.91 1.23
CA ASP A 493 26.46 -19.83 0.27
C ASP A 493 25.04 -20.18 0.73
N PHE A 494 24.06 -20.08 -0.16
CA PHE A 494 22.66 -20.27 0.18
C PHE A 494 21.80 -20.71 -1.02
N ASP A 495 20.77 -21.51 -0.73
CA ASP A 495 19.78 -21.97 -1.71
C ASP A 495 18.37 -21.93 -1.12
N VAL A 496 17.37 -21.95 -2.01
CA VAL A 496 15.96 -22.01 -1.63
C VAL A 496 15.55 -23.47 -1.38
N VAL A 497 15.05 -23.73 -0.19
CA VAL A 497 14.54 -25.04 0.22
C VAL A 497 13.11 -24.95 0.75
N ASP A 498 12.43 -26.08 0.77
CA ASP A 498 11.11 -26.19 1.38
C ASP A 498 11.17 -26.38 2.91
N LYS A 499 10.01 -26.65 3.54
CA LYS A 499 9.92 -26.92 4.98
C LYS A 499 10.65 -28.18 5.44
N THR A 500 10.89 -29.14 4.56
CA THR A 500 11.62 -30.38 4.85
C THR A 500 13.13 -30.22 4.67
N GLY A 501 13.55 -29.19 3.95
CA GLY A 501 14.96 -28.89 3.66
C GLY A 501 15.39 -29.38 2.28
N GLU A 502 14.44 -29.84 1.47
CA GLU A 502 14.69 -30.24 0.09
C GLU A 502 14.75 -29.02 -0.83
N HIS A 503 15.65 -29.07 -1.82
CA HIS A 503 15.77 -28.00 -2.81
C HIS A 503 14.48 -27.85 -3.60
N MET A 504 14.02 -26.61 -3.74
CA MET A 504 12.82 -26.33 -4.51
C MET A 504 13.09 -26.50 -6.00
N THR A 505 12.36 -27.41 -6.65
CA THR A 505 12.43 -27.65 -8.10
C THR A 505 11.66 -26.62 -8.92
N LYS A 506 10.67 -25.96 -8.30
CA LYS A 506 9.89 -24.88 -8.91
C LYS A 506 10.16 -23.59 -8.17
N ILE A 507 10.37 -22.51 -8.92
CA ILE A 507 10.54 -21.17 -8.36
C ILE A 507 9.22 -20.77 -7.68
N PRO A 508 9.27 -20.35 -6.40
CA PRO A 508 8.09 -19.82 -5.73
C PRO A 508 7.46 -18.66 -6.49
N VAL A 509 6.13 -18.51 -6.40
CA VAL A 509 5.39 -17.42 -7.03
C VAL A 509 4.83 -16.49 -5.94
N PRO A 510 5.00 -15.15 -6.04
CA PRO A 510 4.43 -14.22 -5.07
C PRO A 510 2.90 -14.26 -5.04
N ASP A 511 2.30 -14.32 -3.85
CA ASP A 511 0.86 -14.15 -3.66
C ASP A 511 0.48 -12.67 -3.85
N ARG A 512 -0.33 -12.39 -4.87
CA ARG A 512 -0.73 -11.01 -5.21
C ARG A 512 -1.89 -10.48 -4.39
N ASN A 513 -2.54 -11.34 -3.62
CA ASN A 513 -3.55 -10.92 -2.66
C ASN A 513 -2.93 -10.65 -1.28
N ASP A 514 -1.70 -11.12 -1.04
CA ASP A 514 -0.88 -10.66 0.08
C ASP A 514 -0.24 -9.31 -0.28
N ILE A 515 -0.97 -8.25 0.07
CA ILE A 515 -0.54 -6.85 -0.18
C ILE A 515 0.55 -6.37 0.79
N HIS A 516 0.96 -7.20 1.76
CA HIS A 516 1.92 -6.81 2.80
C HIS A 516 3.30 -7.44 2.57
N GLN A 517 3.35 -8.75 2.36
CA GLN A 517 4.63 -9.46 2.24
C GLN A 517 4.78 -10.24 0.92
N ALA A 518 3.72 -10.30 0.10
CA ALA A 518 3.71 -11.07 -1.15
C ALA A 518 4.35 -12.46 -0.97
N ARG A 519 4.05 -13.15 0.14
CA ARG A 519 4.65 -14.44 0.47
C ARG A 519 4.38 -15.47 -0.65
N PRO A 520 5.21 -16.52 -0.78
CA PRO A 520 4.98 -17.58 -1.74
C PRO A 520 3.56 -18.15 -1.67
N VAL A 521 2.92 -18.35 -2.83
CA VAL A 521 1.66 -19.08 -2.90
C VAL A 521 1.89 -20.55 -2.52
N GLY A 522 1.08 -21.06 -1.59
CA GLY A 522 1.14 -22.45 -1.15
C GLY A 522 2.10 -22.64 0.02
N GLU A 523 3.09 -23.51 -0.14
CA GLU A 523 4.06 -23.83 0.92
C GLU A 523 5.13 -22.74 1.07
N PRO A 524 5.55 -22.43 2.31
CA PRO A 524 6.62 -21.46 2.55
C PRO A 524 7.95 -21.96 2.00
N CYS A 525 8.81 -21.02 1.61
CA CYS A 525 10.20 -21.29 1.29
C CYS A 525 11.14 -20.78 2.38
N PHE A 526 12.31 -21.38 2.46
CA PHE A 526 13.36 -21.04 3.41
C PHE A 526 14.70 -20.89 2.68
N PHE A 527 15.64 -20.19 3.30
CA PHE A 527 17.04 -20.23 2.87
C PHE A 527 17.80 -21.22 3.73
N GLN A 528 18.34 -22.26 3.10
CA GLN A 528 19.39 -23.08 3.67
C GLN A 528 20.71 -22.39 3.36
N PHE A 529 21.55 -22.14 4.37
CA PHE A 529 22.75 -21.35 4.20
C PHE A 529 23.97 -21.91 4.95
N LYS A 530 25.15 -21.51 4.49
CA LYS A 530 26.45 -21.66 5.13
C LYS A 530 27.22 -20.34 4.99
N ARG A 531 27.68 -19.79 6.10
CA ARG A 531 28.56 -18.61 6.13
C ARG A 531 29.94 -18.99 5.56
N ILE A 532 30.46 -18.17 4.66
CA ILE A 532 31.74 -18.42 3.96
C ILE A 532 32.83 -17.42 4.33
N VAL A 533 32.49 -16.32 5.00
CA VAL A 533 33.41 -15.33 5.56
C VAL A 533 32.95 -14.96 6.97
N ASP A 534 33.89 -14.77 7.89
CA ASP A 534 33.59 -14.49 9.30
C ASP A 534 33.05 -13.08 9.53
#